data_AF-A0A425XWE0-F1
#
_entry.id   AF-A0A425XWE0-F1
#
_cell.length_a   1.000
_cell.length_b   1.000
_cell.length_c   1.000
_cell.angle_alpha   90.00
_cell.angle_beta   90.00
_cell.angle_gamma   90.00
#
_symmetry.space_group_name_H-M   'P 1'
#
loop_
_entity.id
_entity.type
_entity.pdbx_description
1 polymer ?
#
loop_
_entity_poly.entity_id
_entity_poly.type
_entity_poly.pdbx_seq_one_letter_code
_entity_poly.pdbx_strand_id
1 'polypeptide(L)'
;MNRELVKSLEAETSEKLFYYFKHDGSIDFEKKIIAGKILNDKSFDKAKLLHEKEIIVDSILNELKISESSDYLRKKSRKEINKNIYFWLGFILIFLTLEVKDYWVDKEAFELTSLLIIILTGLIFFTYKALNYKKTLSKLINSGVKNNELLRLRLSLIETEWDF
;
A
#
# COMPACT_ATOMS: atom_id res chain seq x y z
N MET A 1 -16.57 -18.00 -0.16
CA MET A 1 -15.31 -18.75 -0.27
C MET A 1 -15.26 -19.45 -1.61
N ASN A 2 -14.20 -19.22 -2.39
CA ASN A 2 -14.02 -19.80 -3.71
C ASN A 2 -13.84 -21.34 -3.64
N ARG A 3 -14.79 -22.10 -4.19
CA ARG A 3 -14.79 -23.58 -4.11
C ARG A 3 -13.64 -24.24 -4.86
N GLU A 4 -13.17 -23.64 -5.95
CA GLU A 4 -12.01 -24.17 -6.70
C GLU A 4 -10.72 -23.97 -5.91
N LEU A 5 -10.61 -22.82 -5.24
CA LEU A 5 -9.46 -22.51 -4.40
C LEU A 5 -9.36 -23.47 -3.20
N VAL A 6 -10.49 -23.76 -2.53
CA VAL A 6 -10.55 -24.73 -1.43
C VAL A 6 -10.05 -26.10 -1.89
N LYS A 7 -10.58 -26.63 -2.99
CA LYS A 7 -10.13 -27.93 -3.55
C LYS A 7 -8.64 -27.94 -3.88
N SER A 8 -8.12 -26.83 -4.42
CA SER A 8 -6.69 -26.72 -4.73
C SER A 8 -5.82 -26.78 -3.48
N LEU A 9 -6.27 -26.16 -2.38
CA LEU A 9 -5.53 -26.10 -1.12
C LEU A 9 -5.67 -27.41 -0.32
N GLU A 10 -6.80 -28.11 -0.39
CA GLU A 10 -6.99 -29.41 0.26
C GLU A 10 -5.97 -30.45 -0.20
N ALA A 11 -5.60 -30.41 -1.49
CA ALA A 11 -4.60 -31.26 -2.12
C ALA A 11 -3.15 -30.95 -1.70
N GLU A 12 -2.90 -29.82 -1.05
CA GLU A 12 -1.56 -29.39 -0.64
C GLU A 12 -1.10 -30.07 0.67
N THR A 13 0.22 -30.10 0.88
CA THR A 13 0.83 -30.62 2.10
C THR A 13 0.60 -29.66 3.28
N SER A 14 0.60 -30.21 4.51
CA SER A 14 0.46 -29.40 5.73
C SER A 14 1.55 -28.34 5.86
N GLU A 15 2.79 -28.61 5.42
CA GLU A 15 3.88 -27.63 5.42
C GLU A 15 3.59 -26.45 4.48
N LYS A 16 3.08 -26.73 3.28
CA LYS A 16 2.75 -25.69 2.29
C LYS A 16 1.52 -24.89 2.69
N LEU A 17 0.54 -25.54 3.31
CA LEU A 17 -0.60 -24.87 3.94
C LEU A 17 -0.14 -23.97 5.09
N PHE A 18 0.77 -24.45 5.94
CA PHE A 18 1.32 -23.65 7.03
C PHE A 18 2.10 -22.43 6.51
N TYR A 19 2.86 -22.60 5.42
CA TYR A 19 3.50 -21.48 4.72
C TYR A 19 2.48 -20.44 4.25
N TYR A 20 1.31 -20.85 3.73
CA TYR A 20 0.25 -19.93 3.33
C TYR A 20 -0.45 -19.24 4.50
N PHE A 21 -0.52 -19.93 5.63
CA PHE A 21 -1.12 -19.42 6.86
C PHE A 21 -0.21 -18.41 7.58
N LYS A 22 1.12 -18.63 7.60
CA LYS A 22 2.12 -17.84 8.34
C LYS A 22 2.01 -16.33 8.15
N HIS A 23 2.23 -15.54 9.20
CA HIS A 23 2.11 -14.07 9.18
C HIS A 23 2.87 -13.38 8.03
N ASP A 24 4.13 -13.75 7.78
CA ASP A 24 5.03 -13.08 6.83
C ASP A 24 4.70 -13.28 5.35
N GLY A 25 3.73 -14.14 5.03
CA GLY A 25 3.32 -14.39 3.65
C GLY A 25 2.58 -13.18 3.07
N SER A 26 3.14 -12.57 2.00
CA SER A 26 2.45 -11.60 1.12
C SER A 26 1.36 -12.27 0.26
N ILE A 27 0.62 -13.19 0.86
CA ILE A 27 -0.32 -14.09 0.21
C ILE A 27 -1.73 -13.55 0.42
N ASP A 28 -2.59 -13.81 -0.57
CA ASP A 28 -4.02 -13.50 -0.52
C ASP A 28 -4.63 -13.91 0.82
N PHE A 29 -5.34 -12.97 1.45
CA PHE A 29 -5.98 -13.20 2.74
C PHE A 29 -7.02 -14.33 2.67
N GLU A 30 -7.72 -14.50 1.55
CA GLU A 30 -8.67 -15.62 1.39
C GLU A 30 -7.93 -16.96 1.44
N LYS A 31 -6.76 -17.07 0.81
CA LYS A 31 -5.92 -18.27 0.87
C LYS A 31 -5.44 -18.56 2.29
N LYS A 32 -5.06 -17.51 3.02
CA LYS A 32 -4.62 -17.61 4.42
C LYS A 32 -5.73 -18.14 5.32
N ILE A 33 -6.95 -17.62 5.17
CA ILE A 33 -8.13 -18.10 5.92
C ILE A 33 -8.38 -19.58 5.64
N ILE A 34 -8.46 -19.97 4.36
CA ILE A 34 -8.73 -21.34 3.95
C ILE A 34 -7.63 -22.29 4.44
N ALA A 35 -6.36 -21.89 4.34
CA ALA A 35 -5.24 -22.69 4.79
C ALA A 35 -5.30 -22.97 6.31
N GLY A 36 -5.62 -21.95 7.12
CA GLY A 36 -5.78 -22.12 8.57
C GLY A 36 -6.89 -23.10 8.92
N LYS A 37 -8.03 -23.04 8.21
CA LYS A 37 -9.14 -23.98 8.38
C LYS A 37 -8.75 -25.41 8.05
N ILE A 38 -8.16 -25.64 6.87
CA ILE A 38 -7.73 -26.97 6.45
C ILE A 38 -6.66 -27.54 7.38
N LEU A 39 -5.75 -26.72 7.90
CA LEU A 39 -4.76 -27.15 8.89
C LEU A 39 -5.42 -27.62 10.19
N ASN A 40 -6.44 -26.92 10.66
CA ASN A 40 -7.20 -27.33 11.83
C ASN A 40 -7.95 -28.64 11.56
N ASP A 41 -8.61 -28.77 10.41
CA ASP A 41 -9.31 -29.99 9.99
C ASP A 41 -8.36 -31.19 9.89
N LYS A 42 -7.11 -30.96 9.45
CA LYS A 42 -6.03 -31.96 9.37
C LYS A 42 -5.36 -32.23 10.74
N SER A 43 -5.88 -31.68 11.84
CA SER A 43 -5.32 -31.84 13.20
C SER A 43 -3.84 -31.44 13.30
N PHE A 44 -3.45 -30.36 12.61
CA PHE A 44 -2.11 -29.80 12.74
C PHE A 44 -1.87 -29.26 14.17
N ASP A 45 -0.61 -28.98 14.50
CA ASP A 45 -0.18 -28.48 15.81
C ASP A 45 -0.93 -27.19 16.21
N LYS A 46 -1.93 -27.35 17.08
CA LYS A 46 -2.81 -26.27 17.56
C LYS A 46 -2.06 -25.16 18.27
N ALA A 47 -0.97 -25.46 18.98
CA ALA A 47 -0.16 -24.43 19.63
C ALA A 47 0.53 -23.53 18.59
N LYS A 48 1.02 -24.11 17.50
CA LYS A 48 1.58 -23.33 16.37
C LYS A 48 0.52 -22.51 15.65
N LEU A 49 -0.68 -23.06 15.45
CA LEU A 49 -1.78 -22.33 14.83
C LEU A 49 -2.22 -21.12 15.67
N LEU A 50 -2.37 -21.31 16.98
CA LEU A 50 -2.70 -20.25 17.93
C LEU A 50 -1.65 -19.15 17.93
N HIS A 51 -0.37 -19.50 18.00
CA HIS A 51 0.72 -18.53 18.00
C HIS A 51 0.72 -17.64 16.74
N GLU A 52 0.59 -18.25 15.55
CA GLU A 52 0.53 -17.49 14.30
C GLU A 52 -0.76 -16.65 14.18
N LYS A 53 -1.90 -17.14 14.68
CA LYS A 53 -3.15 -16.36 14.76
C LYS A 53 -2.97 -15.12 15.62
N GLU A 54 -2.38 -15.25 16.80
CA GLU A 54 -2.10 -14.12 17.70
C GLU A 54 -1.24 -13.08 16.99
N ILE A 55 -0.16 -13.48 16.32
CA ILE A 55 0.71 -12.57 15.56
C ILE A 55 -0.10 -11.83 14.47
N ILE A 56 -0.93 -12.55 13.70
CA ILE A 56 -1.74 -11.95 12.63
C ILE A 56 -2.76 -10.97 13.19
N VAL A 57 -3.47 -11.35 14.25
CA VAL A 57 -4.46 -10.51 14.93
C VAL A 57 -3.81 -9.25 15.50
N ASP A 58 -2.70 -9.41 16.22
CA ASP A 58 -1.95 -8.28 16.79
C ASP A 58 -1.45 -7.33 15.71
N SER A 59 -0.95 -7.85 14.59
CA SER A 59 -0.52 -7.04 13.46
C SER A 59 -1.67 -6.20 12.90
N ILE A 60 -2.84 -6.81 12.69
CA ILE A 60 -4.03 -6.10 12.18
C ILE A 60 -4.55 -5.08 13.19
N LEU A 61 -4.61 -5.42 14.48
CA LEU A 61 -5.05 -4.52 15.56
C LEU A 61 -4.11 -3.33 15.71
N ASN A 62 -2.80 -3.55 15.61
CA ASN A 62 -1.80 -2.48 15.65
C ASN A 62 -1.94 -1.54 14.45
N GLU A 63 -2.17 -2.09 13.24
CA GLU A 63 -2.42 -1.27 12.06
C GLU A 63 -3.69 -0.41 12.24
N LEU A 64 -4.80 -1.02 12.69
CA LEU A 64 -6.06 -0.34 12.97
C LEU A 64 -5.90 0.78 14.02
N LYS A 65 -5.22 0.50 15.13
CA LYS A 65 -5.00 1.48 16.21
C LYS A 65 -4.31 2.75 15.69
N ILE A 66 -3.38 2.60 14.75
CA ILE A 66 -2.67 3.72 14.13
C ILE A 66 -3.55 4.41 13.09
N SER A 67 -4.23 3.63 12.24
CA SER A 67 -4.95 4.13 11.07
C SER A 67 -6.38 4.61 11.34
N GLU A 68 -6.95 4.35 12.53
CA GLU A 68 -8.27 4.86 12.92
C GLU A 68 -8.26 6.36 13.22
N SER A 69 -7.11 6.91 13.60
CA SER A 69 -6.98 8.34 13.81
C SER A 69 -7.18 9.11 12.49
N SER A 70 -8.24 9.91 12.44
CA SER A 70 -8.52 10.79 11.28
C SER A 70 -7.37 11.77 11.02
N ASP A 71 -6.68 12.22 12.08
CA ASP A 71 -5.52 13.09 11.98
C ASP A 71 -4.30 12.35 11.40
N TYR A 72 -4.11 11.09 11.79
CA TYR A 72 -3.08 10.24 11.20
C TYR A 72 -3.33 10.04 9.70
N LEU A 73 -4.55 9.67 9.30
CA LEU A 73 -4.91 9.49 7.88
C LEU A 73 -4.71 10.78 7.07
N ARG A 74 -5.10 11.93 7.63
CA ARG A 74 -4.85 13.24 7.01
C ARG A 74 -3.36 13.51 6.86
N LYS A 75 -2.56 13.30 7.91
CA LYS A 75 -1.11 13.53 7.90
C LYS A 75 -0.39 12.61 6.90
N LYS A 76 -0.73 11.32 6.89
CA LYS A 76 -0.21 10.33 5.94
C LYS A 76 -0.53 10.71 4.50
N SER A 77 -1.80 11.03 4.21
CA SER A 77 -2.25 11.41 2.87
C SER A 77 -1.59 12.70 2.38
N ARG A 78 -1.46 13.73 3.23
CA ARG A 78 -0.74 14.96 2.88
C ARG A 78 0.73 14.70 2.59
N LYS A 79 1.40 13.86 3.40
CA LYS A 79 2.80 13.49 3.19
C LYS A 79 2.99 12.79 1.84
N GLU A 80 2.07 11.92 1.44
CA GLU A 80 2.11 11.22 0.16
C GLU A 80 1.96 12.18 -1.03
N ILE A 81 0.99 13.10 -0.96
CA ILE A 81 0.81 14.13 -1.99
C ILE A 81 2.06 15.01 -2.10
N ASN A 82 2.59 15.47 -0.98
CA ASN A 82 3.76 16.34 -0.95
C ASN A 82 5.02 15.63 -1.47
N LYS A 83 5.22 14.34 -1.14
CA LYS A 83 6.33 13.55 -1.68
C LYS A 83 6.30 13.53 -3.21
N ASN A 84 5.12 13.36 -3.80
CA ASN A 84 4.95 13.41 -5.25
C ASN A 84 5.28 14.80 -5.82
N ILE A 85 4.80 15.87 -5.17
CA ILE A 85 5.10 17.25 -5.58
C ILE A 85 6.62 17.53 -5.52
N TYR A 86 7.29 17.15 -4.43
CA TYR A 86 8.74 17.34 -4.27
C TYR A 86 9.55 16.52 -5.27
N PHE A 87 9.11 15.31 -5.61
CA PHE A 87 9.76 14.50 -6.64
C PHE A 87 9.72 15.21 -8.01
N TRP A 88 8.56 15.77 -8.38
CA TRP A 88 8.43 16.55 -9.61
C TRP A 88 9.20 17.87 -9.59
N LEU A 89 9.25 18.55 -8.44
CA LEU A 89 10.14 19.72 -8.26
C LEU A 89 11.60 19.35 -8.52
N GLY A 90 12.05 18.20 -8.02
CA GLY A 90 13.38 17.66 -8.28
C GLY A 90 13.65 17.46 -9.77
N PHE A 91 12.70 16.89 -10.51
CA PHE A 91 12.81 16.75 -11.97
C PHE A 91 12.95 18.09 -12.67
N ILE A 92 12.08 19.06 -12.36
CA ILE A 92 12.12 20.39 -12.97
C ILE A 92 13.48 21.06 -12.68
N LEU A 93 13.98 20.95 -11.46
CA LEU A 93 15.29 21.48 -11.08
C LEU A 93 16.43 20.83 -11.87
N ILE A 94 16.40 19.52 -12.08
CA ILE A 94 17.42 18.81 -12.89
C ILE A 94 17.43 19.36 -14.32
N PHE A 95 16.28 19.48 -14.96
CA PHE A 95 16.19 20.03 -16.32
C PHE A 95 16.69 21.48 -16.38
N LEU A 96 16.34 22.31 -15.41
CA LEU A 96 16.87 23.68 -15.32
C LEU A 96 18.40 23.71 -15.14
N THR A 97 18.97 22.79 -14.35
CA THR A 97 20.43 22.73 -14.18
C THR A 97 21.16 22.27 -15.43
N LEU A 98 20.55 21.43 -16.27
CA LEU A 98 21.13 21.01 -17.54
C LEU A 98 21.19 22.19 -18.52
N GLU A 99 20.08 22.91 -18.70
CA GLU A 99 20.02 24.11 -19.56
C GLU A 99 21.05 25.18 -19.13
N VAL A 100 21.21 25.39 -17.82
CA VAL A 100 22.21 26.32 -17.28
C VAL A 100 23.62 25.79 -17.52
N LYS A 101 23.87 24.49 -17.33
CA LYS A 101 25.19 23.89 -17.57
C LYS A 101 25.60 24.05 -19.04
N ASP A 102 24.72 23.77 -19.98
CA ASP A 102 25.01 23.80 -21.41
C ASP A 102 25.32 25.25 -21.86
N TYR A 103 24.63 26.24 -21.30
CA TYR A 103 24.95 27.66 -21.50
C TYR A 103 26.32 28.09 -20.94
N TRP A 104 26.67 27.65 -19.73
CA TRP A 104 27.91 28.09 -19.05
C TRP A 104 29.17 27.33 -19.52
N VAL A 105 29.04 26.04 -19.85
CA VAL A 105 30.17 25.16 -20.16
C VAL A 105 30.40 25.09 -21.67
N ASP A 106 29.36 24.81 -22.43
CA ASP A 106 29.45 24.57 -23.86
C ASP A 106 29.33 25.88 -24.67
N LYS A 107 29.01 26.99 -23.98
CA LYS A 107 28.79 28.34 -24.56
C LYS A 107 27.80 28.33 -25.72
N GLU A 108 26.88 27.37 -25.69
CA GLU A 108 25.78 27.32 -26.64
C GLU A 108 24.86 28.52 -26.41
N ALA A 109 24.19 28.95 -27.48
CA ALA A 109 23.23 30.03 -27.35
C ALA A 109 22.13 29.59 -26.38
N PHE A 110 21.82 30.43 -25.39
CA PHE A 110 20.76 30.14 -24.44
C PHE A 110 19.43 29.93 -25.18
N GLU A 111 18.94 28.70 -25.20
CA GLU A 111 17.69 28.36 -25.88
C GLU A 111 16.49 28.84 -25.03
N LEU A 112 16.05 30.07 -25.29
CA LEU A 112 14.88 30.64 -24.60
C LEU A 112 13.62 29.76 -24.76
N THR A 113 13.53 29.03 -25.88
CA THR A 113 12.43 28.12 -26.19
C THR A 113 12.37 26.91 -25.26
N SER A 114 13.49 26.23 -25.00
CA SER A 114 13.55 25.07 -24.11
C SER A 114 13.24 25.49 -22.67
N LEU A 115 13.80 26.61 -22.21
CA LEU A 115 13.49 27.21 -20.92
C LEU A 115 11.99 27.50 -20.76
N LEU A 116 11.39 28.16 -21.76
CA LEU A 116 9.96 28.48 -21.74
C LEU A 116 9.09 27.21 -21.67
N ILE A 117 9.46 26.15 -22.39
CA ILE A 117 8.77 24.86 -22.35
C ILE A 117 8.83 24.25 -20.94
N ILE A 118 10.01 24.25 -20.31
CA ILE A 118 10.20 23.72 -18.94
C ILE A 118 9.34 24.50 -17.94
N ILE A 119 9.36 25.83 -18.00
CA ILE A 119 8.58 26.69 -17.10
C ILE A 119 7.07 26.47 -17.31
N LEU A 120 6.59 26.47 -18.55
CA LEU A 120 5.18 26.25 -18.86
C LEU A 120 4.70 24.87 -18.40
N THR A 121 5.49 23.82 -18.66
CA THR A 121 5.17 22.45 -18.24
C THR A 121 5.12 22.35 -16.72
N GLY A 122 6.06 22.99 -16.03
CA GLY A 122 6.06 23.10 -14.57
C GLY A 122 4.81 23.80 -14.03
N LEU A 123 4.46 24.96 -14.60
CA LEU A 123 3.28 25.73 -14.19
C LEU A 123 1.97 24.95 -14.41
N ILE A 124 1.82 24.28 -15.56
CA ILE A 124 0.66 23.41 -15.85
C ILE A 124 0.58 22.31 -14.81
N PHE A 125 1.71 21.65 -14.50
CA PHE A 125 1.76 20.60 -13.49
C PHE A 125 1.38 21.09 -12.09
N PHE A 126 1.95 22.19 -11.61
CA PHE A 126 1.64 22.75 -10.29
C PHE A 126 0.19 23.22 -10.20
N THR A 127 -0.32 23.85 -11.25
CA THR A 127 -1.71 24.29 -11.34
C THR A 127 -2.65 23.08 -11.26
N TYR A 128 -2.37 22.03 -12.03
CA TYR A 128 -3.13 20.79 -11.97
C TYR A 128 -3.12 20.15 -10.57
N LYS A 129 -1.95 20.11 -9.89
CA LYS A 129 -1.83 19.58 -8.53
C LYS A 129 -2.57 20.45 -7.51
N ALA A 130 -2.50 21.78 -7.63
CA ALA A 130 -3.19 22.71 -6.75
C ALA A 130 -4.72 22.56 -6.87
N LEU A 131 -5.24 22.55 -8.10
CA LEU A 131 -6.68 22.37 -8.37
C LEU A 131 -7.20 21.04 -7.84
N ASN A 132 -6.42 19.96 -7.99
CA ASN A 132 -6.83 18.62 -7.57
C ASN A 132 -6.39 18.22 -6.16
N TYR A 133 -5.76 19.11 -5.38
CA TYR A 133 -5.19 18.77 -4.08
C TYR A 133 -6.25 18.25 -3.10
N LYS A 134 -7.34 19.02 -2.93
CA LYS A 134 -8.44 18.65 -2.01
C LYS A 134 -9.10 17.34 -2.42
N LYS A 135 -9.34 17.15 -3.73
CA LYS A 135 -9.93 15.92 -4.29
C LYS A 135 -9.03 14.70 -4.06
N THR A 136 -7.73 14.85 -4.30
CA THR A 136 -6.73 13.79 -4.09
C THR A 136 -6.63 13.45 -2.61
N LEU A 137 -6.58 14.45 -1.73
CA LEU A 137 -6.54 14.27 -0.29
C LEU A 137 -7.78 13.51 0.22
N SER A 138 -8.97 13.90 -0.20
CA SER A 138 -10.20 13.21 0.16
C SER A 138 -10.21 11.76 -0.35
N LYS A 139 -9.77 11.52 -1.59
CA LYS A 139 -9.65 10.17 -2.16
C LYS A 139 -8.73 9.27 -1.33
N LEU A 140 -7.56 9.77 -0.93
CA LEU A 140 -6.60 9.01 -0.11
C LEU A 140 -7.15 8.72 1.29
N ILE A 141 -7.81 9.69 1.93
CA ILE A 141 -8.46 9.48 3.22
C ILE A 141 -9.55 8.42 3.11
N ASN A 142 -10.43 8.51 2.11
CA ASN A 142 -11.50 7.53 1.90
C ASN A 142 -10.94 6.13 1.61
N SER A 143 -9.82 6.03 0.88
CA SER A 143 -9.12 4.76 0.68
C SER A 143 -8.58 4.20 1.99
N GLY A 144 -8.06 5.05 2.88
CA GLY A 144 -7.62 4.65 4.22
C GLY A 144 -8.77 4.11 5.07
N VAL A 145 -9.92 4.79 5.05
CA VAL A 145 -11.13 4.32 5.74
C VAL A 145 -11.60 2.96 5.22
N LYS A 146 -11.66 2.79 3.90
CA LYS A 146 -12.00 1.50 3.27
C LYS A 146 -11.02 0.38 3.64
N ASN A 147 -9.73 0.71 3.75
CA ASN A 147 -8.74 -0.26 4.22
C ASN A 147 -9.00 -0.68 5.67
N ASN A 148 -9.36 0.26 6.55
CA ASN A 148 -9.71 -0.07 7.93
C ASN A 148 -10.97 -0.95 8.00
N GLU A 149 -11.97 -0.70 7.16
CA GLU A 149 -13.15 -1.58 7.03
C GLU A 149 -12.74 -2.99 6.60
N LEU A 150 -11.83 -3.10 5.62
CA LEU A 150 -11.28 -4.38 5.18
C LEU A 150 -10.52 -5.10 6.30
N LEU A 151 -9.71 -4.39 7.09
CA LEU A 151 -9.00 -4.95 8.23
C LEU A 151 -9.96 -5.48 9.32
N ARG A 152 -11.06 -4.76 9.59
CA ARG A 152 -12.11 -5.23 10.51
C ARG A 152 -12.83 -6.47 9.98
N LEU A 153 -13.13 -6.50 8.67
CA LEU A 153 -13.69 -7.69 8.02
C LEU A 153 -12.75 -8.89 8.16
N ARG A 154 -11.44 -8.67 7.96
CA ARG A 154 -10.41 -9.70 8.12
C ARG A 154 -10.37 -10.26 9.54
N LEU A 155 -10.44 -9.41 10.57
CA LEU A 155 -10.54 -9.86 11.96
C LEU A 155 -11.79 -10.71 12.20
N SER A 156 -12.95 -10.26 11.72
CA SER A 156 -14.20 -11.02 11.82
C SER A 156 -14.10 -12.39 11.14
N LEU A 157 -13.43 -12.48 9.98
CA LEU A 157 -13.20 -13.76 9.30
C LEU A 157 -12.26 -14.67 10.09
N ILE A 158 -11.22 -14.13 10.72
CA ILE A 158 -10.33 -14.89 11.60
C ILE A 158 -11.10 -15.44 12.79
N GLU A 159 -11.93 -14.63 13.45
CA GLU A 159 -12.71 -15.05 14.61
C GLU A 159 -13.73 -16.14 14.28
N THR A 160 -14.28 -16.13 13.05
CA THR A 160 -15.31 -17.07 12.61
C THR A 160 -14.75 -18.36 11.99
N GLU A 161 -13.66 -18.29 11.25
CA GLU A 161 -13.12 -19.44 10.50
C GLU A 161 -11.96 -20.16 11.21
N TRP A 162 -11.32 -19.53 12.20
CA TRP A 162 -10.22 -20.12 12.97
C TRP A 162 -10.66 -20.40 14.41
N ASP A 163 -11.31 -21.54 14.61
CA ASP A 163 -11.85 -22.04 15.89
C ASP A 163 -10.86 -22.89 16.71
N PHE A 164 -9.61 -22.99 16.25
CA PHE A 164 -8.53 -23.60 17.02
C PHE A 164 -8.22 -22.83 18.31
#